data_AF-A0A5E4JR81-F1
#
_entry.id   AF-A0A5E4JR81-F1
#
_cell.length_a   1.000
_cell.length_b   1.000
_cell.length_c   1.000
_cell.angle_alpha   90.00
_cell.angle_beta   90.00
_cell.angle_gamma   90.00
#
_symmetry.space_group_name_H-M   'P 1'
#
loop_
_entity.id
_entity.type
_entity.pdbx_description
1 polymer ?
#
loop_
_entity_poly.entity_id
_entity_poly.type
_entity_poly.pdbx_seq_one_letter_code
_entity_poly.pdbx_strand_id
1 'polypeptide(L)'
;MAIKKKRTEKKDTEKVTEVFDIKKGEKEEEIVVEGKEKVPSGIEEKKDYNKVLKNILIGVGFFIIAFIAVILLAEASKHFTYEGLEFEKVKAGEITFYKTQFPTYINGEWKNFNLYVRTNPKDLDKIPFEGERINLKDVLVLNVTDDFQCGGAGVISIANLAQFLQDGLAVDVVQDKNATCDPQGRYIFLEIDPSNETKIVQNSQNCYTIHISNCEILEGTEKFIVEDLIELKAEAKKQASN
;
A
#
# COMPACT_ATOMS: atom_id res chain seq x y z
N MET A 1 53.99 3.61 -18.19
CA MET A 1 54.26 3.84 -19.62
C MET A 1 53.49 2.81 -20.43
N ALA A 2 52.50 3.20 -21.24
CA ALA A 2 51.70 2.29 -22.05
C ALA A 2 51.80 2.70 -23.54
N ILE A 3 52.26 1.77 -24.37
CA ILE A 3 52.52 1.95 -25.80
C ILE A 3 51.19 1.83 -26.56
N LYS A 4 50.72 2.94 -27.15
CA LYS A 4 49.57 2.93 -28.08
C LYS A 4 50.03 2.45 -29.46
N LYS A 5 49.53 1.28 -29.87
CA LYS A 5 49.71 0.72 -31.22
C LYS A 5 48.80 1.48 -32.20
N LYS A 6 49.40 2.30 -33.07
CA LYS A 6 48.70 3.05 -34.13
C LYS A 6 48.47 2.10 -35.32
N ARG A 7 47.21 1.79 -35.64
CA ARG A 7 46.81 1.00 -36.80
C ARG A 7 46.60 1.96 -37.97
N THR A 8 47.41 1.84 -39.02
CA THR A 8 47.31 2.65 -40.23
C THR A 8 46.29 1.97 -41.15
N GLU A 9 45.13 2.58 -41.37
CA GLU A 9 44.17 2.15 -42.39
C GLU A 9 44.74 2.47 -43.78
N LYS A 10 44.89 1.42 -44.60
CA LYS A 10 45.10 1.56 -46.04
C LYS A 10 43.77 2.01 -46.65
N LYS A 11 43.74 3.21 -47.23
CA LYS A 11 42.66 3.65 -48.12
C LYS A 11 42.90 3.03 -49.49
N ASP A 12 42.00 2.16 -49.93
CA ASP A 12 41.97 1.66 -51.30
C ASP A 12 41.57 2.81 -52.24
N THR A 13 42.50 3.22 -53.09
CA THR A 13 42.23 4.13 -54.21
C THR A 13 41.92 3.29 -55.44
N GLU A 14 40.66 3.24 -55.86
CA GLU A 14 40.29 2.71 -57.17
C GLU A 14 40.78 3.65 -58.27
N LYS A 15 41.43 3.08 -59.30
CA LYS A 15 41.78 3.79 -60.51
C LYS A 15 40.54 3.85 -61.40
N VAL A 16 40.10 5.06 -61.76
CA VAL A 16 39.07 5.27 -62.76
C VAL A 16 39.76 5.66 -64.06
N THR A 17 39.53 4.88 -65.11
CA THR A 17 40.08 5.14 -66.43
C THR A 17 38.96 5.69 -67.30
N GLU A 18 39.04 6.97 -67.65
CA GLU A 18 38.11 7.58 -68.60
C GLU A 18 38.78 7.63 -69.98
N VAL A 19 38.08 7.07 -70.96
CA VAL A 19 38.52 7.05 -72.37
C VAL A 19 37.70 8.09 -73.12
N PHE A 20 38.38 9.00 -73.80
CA PHE A 20 37.75 10.01 -74.63
C PHE A 20 38.14 9.84 -76.09
N ASP A 21 37.15 9.67 -76.96
CA ASP A 21 37.34 9.66 -78.40
C ASP A 21 37.28 11.10 -78.92
N ILE A 22 38.42 11.62 -79.39
CA ILE A 22 38.49 12.97 -79.96
C ILE A 22 38.68 12.86 -81.47
N LYS A 23 37.67 13.28 -82.24
CA LYS A 23 37.80 13.41 -83.70
C LYS A 23 38.50 14.72 -84.06
N LYS A 24 39.72 14.61 -84.58
CA LYS A 24 40.49 15.72 -85.14
C LYS A 24 40.83 15.42 -86.60
N GLY A 25 39.86 15.68 -87.50
CA GLY A 25 39.96 15.35 -88.92
C GLY A 25 39.58 13.89 -89.24
N GLU A 26 40.14 13.31 -90.32
CA GLU A 26 39.85 11.92 -90.78
C GLU A 26 40.58 10.82 -89.99
N LYS A 27 41.20 11.13 -88.85
CA LYS A 27 41.82 10.12 -87.96
C LYS A 27 41.22 10.20 -86.55
N GLU A 28 40.82 9.04 -86.04
CA GLU A 28 40.40 8.82 -84.65
C GLU A 28 41.65 8.52 -83.80
N GLU A 29 41.84 9.27 -82.71
CA GLU A 29 42.85 8.98 -81.68
C GLU A 29 42.15 8.84 -80.33
N GLU A 30 42.46 7.74 -79.63
CA GLU A 30 41.92 7.39 -78.31
C GLU A 30 42.87 7.94 -77.24
N ILE A 31 42.39 8.85 -76.39
CA ILE A 31 43.19 9.43 -75.31
C ILE A 31 42.68 8.87 -73.97
N VAL A 32 43.53 8.08 -73.33
CA VAL A 32 43.26 7.48 -72.01
C VAL A 32 43.81 8.43 -70.94
N VAL A 33 42.93 9.03 -70.15
CA VAL A 33 43.32 9.92 -69.04
C VAL A 33 43.11 9.18 -67.71
N GLU A 34 44.21 8.86 -67.02
CA GLU A 34 44.13 8.28 -65.67
C GLU A 34 43.94 9.40 -64.62
N GLY A 35 42.71 9.56 -64.15
CA GLY A 35 42.36 10.42 -63.02
C GLY A 35 42.33 9.64 -61.70
N LYS A 36 42.85 10.24 -60.61
CA LYS A 36 42.65 9.72 -59.25
C LYS A 36 41.56 10.51 -58.56
N GLU A 37 40.33 10.05 -58.64
CA GLU A 37 39.22 10.67 -57.91
C GLU A 37 39.20 10.15 -56.46
N LYS A 38 39.26 11.06 -55.49
CA LYS A 38 39.05 10.71 -54.09
C LYS A 38 37.55 10.62 -53.85
N VAL A 39 37.00 9.40 -53.92
CA VAL A 39 35.63 9.16 -53.45
C VAL A 39 35.54 9.58 -51.98
N PRO A 40 34.71 10.58 -51.62
CA PRO A 40 34.49 10.91 -50.23
C PRO A 40 33.82 9.69 -49.57
N SER A 41 34.52 9.06 -48.64
CA SER A 41 34.05 7.87 -47.92
C SER A 41 32.85 8.24 -47.04
N GLY A 42 31.64 8.22 -47.59
CA GLY A 42 30.36 8.45 -46.90
C GLY A 42 29.97 7.37 -45.89
N ILE A 43 30.94 6.70 -45.26
CA ILE A 43 30.73 5.55 -44.36
C ILE A 43 31.03 5.91 -42.89
N GLU A 44 31.71 7.03 -42.62
CA GLU A 44 32.08 7.36 -41.22
C GLU A 44 30.93 7.96 -40.39
N GLU A 45 29.91 8.56 -40.99
CA GLU A 45 28.81 9.17 -40.21
C GLU A 45 27.85 8.16 -39.57
N LYS A 46 27.77 6.90 -40.04
CA LYS A 46 26.81 5.90 -39.51
C LYS A 46 27.18 5.32 -38.15
N LYS A 47 28.43 5.47 -37.67
CA LYS A 47 28.88 4.86 -36.41
C LYS A 47 28.43 5.63 -35.16
N ASP A 48 28.25 6.94 -35.24
CA ASP A 48 27.89 7.76 -34.06
C ASP A 48 26.40 7.71 -33.73
N TYR A 49 25.52 7.53 -34.71
CA TYR A 49 24.07 7.40 -34.49
C TYR A 49 23.71 6.20 -33.59
N ASN A 50 24.41 5.08 -33.74
CA ASN A 50 24.17 3.88 -32.92
C ASN A 50 24.53 4.10 -31.45
N LYS A 51 25.51 4.96 -31.16
CA LYS A 51 25.91 5.27 -29.78
C LYS A 51 24.91 6.20 -29.11
N VAL A 52 24.43 7.21 -29.84
CA VAL A 52 23.38 8.11 -29.36
C VAL A 52 22.07 7.36 -29.15
N LEU A 53 21.64 6.55 -30.12
CA LEU A 53 20.42 5.73 -30.03
C LEU A 53 20.49 4.73 -28.87
N LYS A 54 21.63 4.07 -28.66
CA LYS A 54 21.83 3.16 -27.53
C LYS A 54 21.68 3.87 -26.18
N ASN A 55 22.28 5.06 -26.02
CA ASN A 55 22.15 5.82 -24.78
C ASN A 55 20.72 6.31 -24.55
N ILE A 56 20.01 6.72 -25.61
CA ILE A 56 18.59 7.08 -25.54
C ILE A 56 17.75 5.87 -25.11
N LEU A 57 17.96 4.70 -25.70
CA LEU A 57 17.23 3.48 -25.35
C LEU A 57 17.50 3.05 -23.89
N ILE A 58 18.74 3.16 -23.42
CA ILE A 58 19.09 2.91 -22.01
C ILE A 58 18.38 3.93 -21.10
N GLY A 59 18.36 5.21 -21.49
CA GLY A 59 17.68 6.25 -20.74
C GLY A 59 16.17 6.03 -20.62
N VAL A 60 15.51 5.68 -21.74
CA VAL A 60 14.08 5.36 -21.77
C VAL A 60 13.79 4.10 -20.95
N GLY A 61 14.61 3.06 -21.10
CA GLY A 61 14.47 1.83 -20.31
C GLY A 61 14.58 2.09 -18.80
N PHE A 62 15.56 2.89 -18.38
CA PHE A 62 15.70 3.31 -16.99
C PHE A 62 14.49 4.10 -16.49
N PHE A 63 13.99 5.04 -17.29
CA PHE A 63 12.82 5.84 -16.92
C PHE A 63 11.56 4.99 -16.75
N ILE A 64 11.33 4.01 -17.63
CA ILE A 64 10.21 3.06 -17.51
C ILE A 64 10.34 2.24 -16.23
N ILE A 65 11.53 1.71 -15.92
CA ILE A 65 11.76 0.94 -14.68
C ILE A 65 11.53 1.81 -13.44
N ALA A 66 12.03 3.04 -13.43
CA ALA A 66 11.81 3.97 -12.33
C ALA A 66 10.33 4.30 -12.14
N PHE A 67 9.58 4.50 -13.23
CA PHE A 67 8.14 4.74 -13.18
C PHE A 67 7.37 3.54 -12.63
N ILE A 68 7.69 2.32 -13.07
CA ILE A 68 7.09 1.09 -12.53
C ILE A 68 7.40 0.95 -11.04
N ALA A 69 8.65 1.21 -10.63
CA ALA A 69 9.04 1.14 -9.22
C ALA A 69 8.24 2.12 -8.35
N VAL A 70 7.99 3.34 -8.83
CA VAL A 70 7.16 4.33 -8.11
C VAL A 70 5.72 3.84 -7.94
N ILE A 71 5.12 3.23 -8.98
CA ILE A 71 3.76 2.67 -8.90
C ILE A 71 3.70 1.53 -7.88
N LEU A 72 4.65 0.58 -7.95
CA LEU A 72 4.69 -0.56 -7.02
C LEU A 72 4.89 -0.11 -5.57
N LEU A 73 5.75 0.88 -5.32
CA LEU A 73 5.94 1.45 -3.98
C LEU A 73 4.67 2.17 -3.49
N ALA A 74 3.96 2.87 -4.37
CA ALA A 74 2.71 3.53 -4.03
C ALA A 74 1.62 2.52 -3.65
N GLU A 75 1.49 1.40 -4.37
CA GLU A 75 0.55 0.33 -4.04
C GLU A 75 0.91 -0.39 -2.74
N ALA A 76 2.19 -0.72 -2.54
CA ALA A 76 2.65 -1.35 -1.30
C ALA A 76 2.39 -0.49 -0.06
N SER A 77 2.42 0.84 -0.20
CA SER A 77 2.15 1.76 0.93
C SER A 77 0.68 1.82 1.37
N LYS A 78 -0.24 1.32 0.54
CA LYS A 78 -1.68 1.27 0.85
C LYS A 78 -2.03 0.09 1.75
N HIS A 79 -1.31 -1.02 1.64
CA HIS A 79 -1.56 -2.22 2.44
C HIS A 79 -0.52 -2.38 3.54
N PHE A 80 -0.94 -2.82 4.72
CA PHE A 80 -0.01 -3.16 5.80
C PHE A 80 -0.64 -4.14 6.77
N THR A 81 0.21 -4.95 7.40
CA THR A 81 -0.20 -5.86 8.47
C THR A 81 -0.03 -5.20 9.84
N TYR A 82 -0.94 -5.46 10.76
CA TYR A 82 -0.87 -5.10 12.17
C TYR A 82 -1.44 -6.23 13.03
N GLU A 83 -0.66 -6.77 13.97
CA GLU A 83 -1.06 -7.92 14.81
C GLU A 83 -1.66 -9.10 14.01
N GLY A 84 -1.09 -9.33 12.82
CA GLY A 84 -1.54 -10.34 11.89
C GLY A 84 -2.77 -9.97 11.06
N LEU A 85 -3.47 -8.87 11.33
CA LEU A 85 -4.58 -8.36 10.51
C LEU A 85 -4.06 -7.57 9.32
N GLU A 86 -4.63 -7.80 8.14
CA GLU A 86 -4.30 -7.06 6.92
C GLU A 86 -5.20 -5.83 6.80
N PHE A 87 -4.59 -4.65 6.71
CA PHE A 87 -5.28 -3.38 6.54
C PHE A 87 -4.97 -2.74 5.19
N GLU A 88 -5.96 -2.07 4.62
CA GLU A 88 -5.87 -1.24 3.43
C GLU A 88 -6.24 0.21 3.79
N LYS A 89 -5.40 1.16 3.39
CA LYS A 89 -5.68 2.60 3.50
C LYS A 89 -6.63 3.02 2.38
N VAL A 90 -7.85 3.39 2.75
CA VAL A 90 -8.90 3.84 1.83
C VAL A 90 -9.20 5.31 2.13
N LYS A 91 -9.21 6.17 1.10
CA LYS A 91 -9.60 7.57 1.26
C LYS A 91 -11.06 7.76 0.81
N ALA A 92 -11.85 8.44 1.63
CA ALA A 92 -13.19 8.89 1.27
C ALA A 92 -13.31 10.39 1.56
N GLY A 93 -13.21 11.19 0.50
CA GLY A 93 -13.05 12.64 0.63
C GLY A 93 -11.75 13.00 1.34
N GLU A 94 -11.85 13.78 2.41
CA GLU A 94 -10.71 14.20 3.24
C GLU A 94 -10.38 13.19 4.36
N ILE A 95 -11.23 12.19 4.58
CA ILE A 95 -11.07 11.21 5.65
C ILE A 95 -10.30 10.00 5.13
N THR A 96 -9.30 9.56 5.90
CA THR A 96 -8.59 8.29 5.67
C THR A 96 -9.17 7.24 6.60
N PHE A 97 -9.53 6.09 6.02
CA PHE A 97 -9.96 4.89 6.71
C PHE A 97 -8.92 3.80 6.56
N TYR A 98 -8.85 2.94 7.56
CA TYR A 98 -8.06 1.73 7.58
C TYR A 98 -9.03 0.56 7.56
N LYS A 99 -9.16 -0.03 6.39
CA LYS A 99 -10.12 -1.09 6.11
C LYS A 99 -9.48 -2.45 6.38
N THR A 100 -10.15 -3.31 7.12
CA THR A 100 -9.83 -4.73 7.20
C THR A 100 -11.07 -5.58 6.94
N GLN A 101 -10.87 -6.88 6.74
CA GLN A 101 -11.95 -7.82 6.44
C GLN A 101 -11.79 -9.08 7.28
N PHE A 102 -12.90 -9.61 7.77
CA PHE A 102 -12.93 -10.90 8.46
C PHE A 102 -14.18 -11.70 8.08
N PRO A 103 -14.08 -13.04 8.02
CA PRO A 103 -15.22 -13.89 7.72
C PRO A 103 -16.16 -13.96 8.94
N THR A 104 -17.46 -13.83 8.69
CA THR A 104 -18.51 -13.95 9.69
C THR A 104 -19.73 -14.68 9.11
N TYR A 105 -20.57 -15.23 9.98
CA TYR A 105 -21.75 -16.02 9.61
C TYR A 105 -23.02 -15.20 9.85
N ILE A 106 -23.47 -14.50 8.82
CA ILE A 106 -24.63 -13.59 8.89
C ILE A 106 -25.77 -14.18 8.07
N ASN A 107 -26.95 -14.34 8.68
CA ASN A 107 -28.17 -14.84 8.03
C ASN A 107 -28.00 -16.22 7.33
N GLY A 108 -27.22 -17.12 7.93
CA GLY A 108 -27.03 -18.47 7.40
C GLY A 108 -25.95 -18.62 6.33
N GLU A 109 -25.24 -17.54 5.99
CA GLU A 109 -24.19 -17.53 4.96
C GLU A 109 -22.87 -16.96 5.50
N TRP A 110 -21.76 -17.54 5.08
CA TRP A 110 -20.43 -16.97 5.31
C TRP A 110 -20.20 -15.76 4.41
N LYS A 111 -19.93 -14.61 5.03
CA LYS A 111 -19.66 -13.33 4.35
C LYS A 111 -18.43 -12.67 4.96
N ASN A 112 -17.69 -11.93 4.15
CA ASN A 112 -16.61 -11.08 4.65
C ASN A 112 -17.21 -9.75 5.11
N PHE A 113 -17.16 -9.50 6.43
CA PHE A 113 -17.51 -8.21 6.98
C PHE A 113 -16.36 -7.22 6.75
N ASN A 114 -16.70 -6.01 6.30
CA ASN A 114 -15.72 -4.94 6.10
C ASN A 114 -15.72 -4.04 7.34
N LEU A 115 -14.62 -4.05 8.08
CA LEU A 115 -14.40 -3.13 9.18
C LEU A 115 -13.61 -1.92 8.68
N TYR A 116 -14.09 -0.72 9.01
CA TYR A 116 -13.41 0.54 8.72
C TYR A 116 -13.14 1.27 10.03
N VAL A 117 -11.87 1.44 10.39
CA VAL A 117 -11.45 2.30 11.49
C VAL A 117 -10.83 3.59 10.95
N ARG A 118 -10.98 4.70 11.67
CA ARG A 118 -10.45 6.02 11.28
C ARG A 118 -9.06 6.26 11.85
N THR A 119 -8.74 5.63 12.97
CA THR A 119 -7.43 5.67 13.59
C THR A 119 -6.55 4.61 12.95
N ASN A 120 -5.30 4.98 12.66
CA ASN A 120 -4.31 4.02 12.19
C ASN A 120 -4.12 2.92 13.26
N PRO A 121 -4.31 1.62 12.93
CA PRO A 121 -4.14 0.54 13.90
C PRO A 121 -2.79 0.55 14.63
N LYS A 122 -1.71 0.99 13.96
CA LYS A 122 -0.37 1.11 14.58
C LYS A 122 -0.27 2.24 15.62
N ASP A 123 -1.15 3.22 15.56
CA ASP A 123 -1.19 4.31 16.54
C ASP A 123 -2.05 3.94 17.76
N LEU A 124 -2.92 2.93 17.63
CA LEU A 124 -3.72 2.38 18.73
C LEU A 124 -2.87 1.64 19.78
N ASP A 125 -1.63 1.25 19.46
CA ASP A 125 -0.65 0.70 20.42
C ASP A 125 -0.35 1.64 21.59
N LYS A 126 -0.59 2.94 21.41
CA LYS A 126 -0.37 3.96 22.44
C LYS A 126 -1.43 3.93 23.54
N ILE A 127 -2.59 3.32 23.27
CA ILE A 127 -3.70 3.19 24.21
C ILE A 127 -3.51 1.86 24.95
N PRO A 128 -3.21 1.88 26.27
CA PRO A 128 -3.02 0.66 27.03
C PRO A 128 -4.30 -0.19 27.07
N PHE A 129 -4.12 -1.50 26.96
CA PHE A 129 -5.15 -2.49 27.28
C PHE A 129 -4.66 -3.29 28.50
N GLU A 130 -5.23 -3.02 29.66
CA GLU A 130 -4.91 -3.63 30.95
C GLU A 130 -5.88 -4.78 31.24
N GLY A 131 -5.57 -5.98 30.79
CA GLY A 131 -6.43 -7.14 31.01
C GLY A 131 -6.02 -8.36 30.21
N GLU A 132 -6.78 -9.44 30.40
CA GLU A 132 -6.82 -10.57 29.49
C GLU A 132 -7.61 -10.21 28.22
N ARG A 133 -7.47 -11.04 27.19
CA ARG A 133 -8.14 -10.81 25.90
C ARG A 133 -9.66 -10.93 26.02
N ILE A 134 -10.36 -10.31 25.08
CA ILE A 134 -11.83 -10.23 25.08
C ILE A 134 -12.41 -11.63 24.82
N ASN A 135 -13.28 -12.08 25.72
CA ASN A 135 -14.06 -13.31 25.57
C ASN A 135 -15.45 -12.95 25.07
N LEU A 136 -15.71 -13.25 23.80
CA LEU A 136 -16.96 -12.93 23.13
C LEU A 136 -18.17 -13.66 23.74
N LYS A 137 -19.27 -12.93 23.87
CA LYS A 137 -20.58 -13.41 24.31
C LYS A 137 -21.64 -12.91 23.36
N ASP A 138 -22.77 -13.61 23.33
CA ASP A 138 -23.90 -13.28 22.46
C ASP A 138 -24.55 -11.93 22.80
N VAL A 139 -24.34 -11.43 24.03
CA VAL A 139 -24.91 -10.17 24.52
C VAL A 139 -23.80 -9.28 25.09
N LEU A 140 -23.83 -8.00 24.72
CA LEU A 140 -23.04 -6.93 25.30
C LEU A 140 -23.96 -5.85 25.89
N VAL A 141 -23.75 -5.51 27.14
CA VAL A 141 -24.43 -4.40 27.83
C VAL A 141 -23.48 -3.21 27.87
N LEU A 142 -23.90 -2.12 27.24
CA LEU A 142 -23.13 -0.87 27.12
C LEU A 142 -23.65 0.17 28.12
N ASN A 143 -22.77 0.62 29.02
CA ASN A 143 -23.02 1.75 29.91
C ASN A 143 -22.11 2.93 29.49
N VAL A 144 -22.71 4.06 29.15
CA VAL A 144 -21.99 5.29 28.81
C VAL A 144 -22.35 6.34 29.85
N THR A 145 -21.37 6.71 30.68
CA THR A 145 -21.60 7.49 31.91
C THR A 145 -21.65 9.00 31.67
N ASP A 146 -21.18 9.47 30.51
CA ASP A 146 -21.18 10.88 30.09
C ASP A 146 -21.71 11.03 28.64
N ASP A 147 -22.02 12.24 28.21
CA ASP A 147 -22.66 12.50 26.90
C ASP A 147 -21.66 12.58 25.72
N PHE A 148 -20.35 12.41 25.97
CA PHE A 148 -19.23 12.33 24.99
C PHE A 148 -19.45 13.03 23.64
N GLN A 149 -19.97 14.26 23.65
CA GLN A 149 -20.40 14.89 22.40
C GLN A 149 -19.20 15.14 21.46
N CYS A 150 -18.04 15.52 21.99
CA CYS A 150 -16.73 15.53 21.31
C CYS A 150 -16.75 15.88 19.81
N GLY A 151 -17.46 16.95 19.43
CA GLY A 151 -17.59 17.38 18.02
C GLY A 151 -18.29 16.39 17.08
N GLY A 152 -19.13 15.51 17.63
CA GLY A 152 -19.79 14.39 16.96
C GLY A 152 -19.05 13.06 17.06
N ALA A 153 -17.82 13.03 17.60
CA ALA A 153 -17.01 11.82 17.65
C ALA A 153 -17.67 10.72 18.50
N GLY A 154 -18.22 11.02 19.68
CA GLY A 154 -18.79 9.98 20.55
C GLY A 154 -19.97 9.24 19.94
N VAL A 155 -20.87 9.95 19.24
CA VAL A 155 -22.00 9.31 18.54
C VAL A 155 -21.49 8.38 17.44
N ILE A 156 -20.47 8.81 16.68
CA ILE A 156 -19.86 8.00 15.62
C ILE A 156 -19.16 6.77 16.22
N SER A 157 -18.40 6.94 17.29
CA SER A 157 -17.69 5.88 17.99
C SER A 157 -18.63 4.80 18.50
N ILE A 158 -19.70 5.20 19.20
CA ILE A 158 -20.70 4.27 19.73
C ILE A 158 -21.44 3.56 18.60
N ALA A 159 -21.83 4.29 17.54
CA ALA A 159 -22.50 3.70 16.39
C ALA A 159 -21.62 2.68 15.64
N ASN A 160 -20.34 3.00 15.44
CA ASN A 160 -19.38 2.09 14.79
C ASN A 160 -19.13 0.84 15.64
N LEU A 161 -19.00 0.99 16.95
CA LEU A 161 -18.86 -0.12 17.88
C LEU A 161 -20.10 -1.02 17.85
N ALA A 162 -21.30 -0.44 17.95
CA ALA A 162 -22.54 -1.19 17.89
C ALA A 162 -22.69 -1.93 16.55
N GLN A 163 -22.39 -1.26 15.44
CA GLN A 163 -22.42 -1.87 14.11
C GLN A 163 -21.44 -3.05 14.00
N PHE A 164 -20.20 -2.89 14.47
CA PHE A 164 -19.22 -3.98 14.46
C PHE A 164 -19.72 -5.19 15.26
N LEU A 165 -20.25 -4.96 16.46
CA LEU A 165 -20.76 -6.02 17.32
C LEU A 165 -21.99 -6.71 16.73
N GLN A 166 -23.00 -5.94 16.33
CA GLN A 166 -24.28 -6.47 15.83
C GLN A 166 -24.14 -7.06 14.42
N ASP A 167 -23.64 -6.29 13.47
CA ASP A 167 -23.58 -6.71 12.07
C ASP A 167 -22.35 -7.57 11.79
N GLY A 168 -21.24 -7.32 12.49
CA GLY A 168 -19.98 -8.06 12.29
C GLY A 168 -19.92 -9.35 13.07
N LEU A 169 -20.35 -9.35 14.33
CA LEU A 169 -20.20 -10.48 15.26
C LEU A 169 -21.52 -11.12 15.72
N ALA A 170 -22.68 -10.59 15.28
CA ALA A 170 -23.99 -11.05 15.72
C ALA A 170 -24.18 -10.98 17.26
N VAL A 171 -23.55 -9.99 17.90
CA VAL A 171 -23.68 -9.71 19.33
C VAL A 171 -24.79 -8.69 19.56
N ASP A 172 -25.75 -9.03 20.42
CA ASP A 172 -26.83 -8.14 20.81
C ASP A 172 -26.30 -7.05 21.75
N VAL A 173 -26.37 -5.79 21.31
CA VAL A 173 -25.95 -4.63 22.09
C VAL A 173 -27.15 -4.01 22.80
N VAL A 174 -27.12 -4.00 24.13
CA VAL A 174 -28.14 -3.40 24.99
C VAL A 174 -27.55 -2.20 25.72
N GLN A 175 -28.10 -1.01 25.50
CA GLN A 175 -27.68 0.17 26.25
C GLN A 175 -28.47 0.29 27.56
N ASP A 176 -27.78 0.21 28.69
CA ASP A 176 -28.39 0.36 30.02
C ASP A 176 -27.44 1.11 30.97
N LYS A 177 -27.85 2.31 31.37
CA LYS A 177 -27.07 3.18 32.27
C LYS A 177 -27.02 2.68 33.72
N ASN A 178 -27.95 1.81 34.10
CA ASN A 178 -28.04 1.27 35.46
C ASN A 178 -27.46 -0.15 35.57
N ALA A 179 -27.05 -0.74 34.45
CA ALA A 179 -26.42 -2.03 34.45
C ALA A 179 -25.03 -1.97 35.09
N THR A 180 -24.64 -3.10 35.69
CA THR A 180 -23.33 -3.30 36.31
C THR A 180 -22.72 -4.58 35.79
N CYS A 181 -21.40 -4.72 35.94
CA CYS A 181 -20.68 -5.96 35.68
C CYS A 181 -21.38 -7.19 36.30
N ASP A 182 -21.57 -8.26 35.52
CA ASP A 182 -22.11 -9.53 35.99
C ASP A 182 -20.98 -10.46 36.44
N PRO A 183 -20.85 -10.78 37.75
CA PRO A 183 -19.77 -11.63 38.24
C PRO A 183 -19.79 -13.05 37.68
N GLN A 184 -20.94 -13.48 37.12
CA GLN A 184 -21.08 -14.79 36.47
C GLN A 184 -20.69 -14.77 34.98
N GLY A 185 -20.37 -13.59 34.42
CA GLY A 185 -19.91 -13.46 33.04
C GLY A 185 -20.93 -13.89 31.98
N ARG A 186 -22.24 -13.76 32.24
CA ARG A 186 -23.30 -14.18 31.29
C ARG A 186 -23.39 -13.30 30.05
N TYR A 187 -22.90 -12.06 30.14
CA TYR A 187 -22.81 -11.10 29.05
C TYR A 187 -21.51 -10.30 29.20
N ILE A 188 -21.11 -9.59 28.14
CA ILE A 188 -20.03 -8.61 28.23
C ILE A 188 -20.60 -7.32 28.80
N PHE A 189 -20.02 -6.80 29.88
CA PHE A 189 -20.32 -5.46 30.36
C PHE A 189 -19.23 -4.51 29.87
N LEU A 190 -19.61 -3.49 29.12
CA LEU A 190 -18.71 -2.46 28.62
C LEU A 190 -19.14 -1.10 29.17
N GLU A 191 -18.30 -0.51 30.00
CA GLU A 191 -18.46 0.84 30.50
C GLU A 191 -17.57 1.82 29.73
N ILE A 192 -18.07 3.00 29.40
CA ILE A 192 -17.28 4.09 28.84
C ILE A 192 -17.42 5.28 29.78
N ASP A 193 -16.30 5.75 30.33
CA ASP A 193 -16.27 6.80 31.35
C ASP A 193 -15.12 7.81 31.12
N PRO A 194 -15.30 9.06 31.58
CA PRO A 194 -14.25 10.07 31.46
C PRO A 194 -13.10 9.80 32.43
N SER A 195 -11.87 10.01 31.97
CA SER A 195 -10.65 9.83 32.76
C SER A 195 -9.55 10.80 32.32
N ASN A 196 -8.45 10.83 33.07
CA ASN A 196 -7.28 11.65 32.73
C ASN A 196 -6.44 11.01 31.62
N GLU A 197 -6.55 9.70 31.42
CA GLU A 197 -5.81 8.94 30.42
C GLU A 197 -6.76 8.02 29.64
N THR A 198 -6.56 7.92 28.33
CA THR A 198 -7.33 7.00 27.49
C THR A 198 -6.73 5.61 27.58
N LYS A 199 -7.50 4.65 28.10
CA LYS A 199 -7.06 3.26 28.27
C LYS A 199 -8.25 2.32 28.42
N ILE A 200 -8.01 1.03 28.23
CA ILE A 200 -9.00 -0.01 28.44
C ILE A 200 -8.56 -0.88 29.61
N VAL A 201 -9.45 -1.13 30.56
CA VAL A 201 -9.18 -1.94 31.75
C VAL A 201 -10.20 -3.06 31.84
N GLN A 202 -9.75 -4.29 32.05
CA GLN A 202 -10.61 -5.40 32.40
C GLN A 202 -10.76 -5.48 33.92
N ASN A 203 -11.93 -5.07 34.44
CA ASN A 203 -12.19 -5.06 35.88
C ASN A 203 -12.50 -6.46 36.44
N SER A 204 -13.08 -7.32 35.61
CA SER A 204 -13.47 -8.69 35.94
C SER A 204 -13.66 -9.49 34.65
N GLN A 205 -13.94 -10.79 34.77
CA GLN A 205 -14.29 -11.64 33.64
C GLN A 205 -15.46 -11.04 32.84
N ASN A 206 -15.23 -10.77 31.56
CA ASN A 206 -16.18 -10.13 30.63
C ASN A 206 -16.63 -8.71 31.00
N CYS A 207 -15.92 -8.01 31.89
CA CYS A 207 -16.25 -6.65 32.28
C CYS A 207 -15.09 -5.71 31.97
N TYR A 208 -15.34 -4.74 31.10
CA TYR A 208 -14.34 -3.81 30.60
C TYR A 208 -14.79 -2.37 30.80
N THR A 209 -13.84 -1.50 31.11
CA THR A 209 -14.04 -0.05 31.12
C THR A 209 -13.10 0.59 30.13
N ILE A 210 -13.65 1.41 29.23
CA ILE A 210 -12.92 2.29 28.33
C ILE A 210 -12.88 3.67 28.98
N HIS A 211 -11.75 3.97 29.62
CA HIS A 211 -11.44 5.29 30.13
C HIS A 211 -11.10 6.22 28.97
N ILE A 212 -11.75 7.38 28.90
CA ILE A 212 -11.57 8.35 27.81
C ILE A 212 -11.00 9.66 28.34
N SER A 213 -9.87 10.08 27.80
CA SER A 213 -9.28 11.41 28.00
C SER A 213 -9.40 12.27 26.76
N ASN A 214 -9.44 13.59 26.93
CA ASN A 214 -9.32 14.59 25.84
C ASN A 214 -10.19 14.32 24.59
N CYS A 215 -11.40 13.77 24.77
CA CYS A 215 -12.30 13.42 23.68
C CYS A 215 -11.78 12.33 22.71
N GLU A 216 -10.83 11.49 23.13
CA GLU A 216 -10.28 10.37 22.36
C GLU A 216 -11.20 9.12 22.36
N ILE A 217 -12.52 9.33 22.37
CA ILE A 217 -13.52 8.24 22.38
C ILE A 217 -13.47 7.40 21.11
N LEU A 218 -13.08 8.00 19.99
CA LEU A 218 -12.92 7.28 18.72
C LEU A 218 -11.75 6.31 18.80
N GLU A 219 -10.60 6.77 19.26
CA GLU A 219 -9.41 5.96 19.41
C GLU A 219 -9.61 4.87 20.47
N GLY A 220 -10.23 5.19 21.61
CA GLY A 220 -10.52 4.22 22.67
C GLY A 220 -11.48 3.11 22.23
N THR A 221 -12.57 3.45 21.54
CA THR A 221 -13.52 2.44 21.03
C THR A 221 -12.95 1.64 19.87
N GLU A 222 -12.19 2.27 18.96
CA GLU A 222 -11.53 1.55 17.86
C GLU A 222 -10.42 0.62 18.36
N LYS A 223 -9.69 0.99 19.43
CA LYS A 223 -8.76 0.08 20.12
C LYS A 223 -9.50 -1.17 20.61
N PHE A 224 -10.64 -1.01 21.27
CA PHE A 224 -11.45 -2.15 21.75
C PHE A 224 -11.85 -3.07 20.61
N ILE A 225 -12.36 -2.52 19.50
CA ILE A 225 -12.74 -3.29 18.29
C ILE A 225 -11.56 -4.06 17.70
N VAL A 226 -10.40 -3.41 17.58
CA VAL A 226 -9.20 -4.02 16.99
C VAL A 226 -8.66 -5.14 17.87
N GLU A 227 -8.63 -4.97 19.19
CA GLU A 227 -8.24 -6.03 20.13
C GLU A 227 -9.16 -7.25 20.06
N ASP A 228 -10.48 -7.03 19.94
CA ASP A 228 -11.46 -8.10 19.78
C ASP A 228 -11.23 -8.89 18.49
N LEU A 229 -10.94 -8.19 17.39
CA LEU A 229 -10.63 -8.82 16.11
C LEU A 229 -9.32 -9.61 16.12
N ILE A 230 -8.30 -9.12 16.84
CA ILE A 230 -7.03 -9.85 17.04
C ILE A 230 -7.30 -11.17 17.77
N GLU A 231 -8.16 -11.17 18.79
CA GLU A 231 -8.46 -12.40 19.52
C GLU A 231 -9.26 -13.38 18.69
N LEU A 232 -10.29 -12.94 17.97
CA LEU A 232 -11.04 -13.76 17.02
C LEU A 232 -10.14 -14.49 16.02
N LYS A 233 -9.16 -13.77 15.47
CA LYS A 233 -8.19 -14.37 14.55
C LYS A 233 -7.30 -15.41 15.24
N ALA A 234 -6.88 -15.14 16.47
CA ALA A 234 -6.08 -16.08 17.25
C ALA A 234 -6.86 -17.37 17.56
N GLU A 235 -8.13 -17.27 17.93
CA GLU A 235 -9.03 -18.40 18.16
C GLU A 235 -9.25 -19.24 16.89
N ALA A 236 -9.56 -18.59 15.76
CA ALA A 236 -9.73 -19.27 14.48
C ALA A 236 -8.47 -20.05 14.07
N LYS A 237 -7.28 -19.49 14.32
CA LYS A 237 -6.00 -20.17 14.06
C LYS A 237 -5.78 -21.39 14.96
N LYS A 238 -6.16 -21.29 16.25
CA LYS A 238 -6.10 -22.42 17.20
C LYS A 238 -7.01 -23.56 16.74
N GLN A 239 -8.24 -23.25 16.32
CA GLN A 239 -9.20 -24.25 15.82
C GLN A 239 -8.73 -24.94 14.54
N ALA A 240 -8.11 -24.21 13.61
CA ALA A 240 -7.58 -24.78 12.37
C ALA A 240 -6.33 -25.66 12.56
N SER A 241 -5.69 -25.61 13.73
CA SER A 241 -4.47 -26.37 14.04
C SER A 241 -4.71 -27.67 14.81
N ASN A 242 -5.96 -27.90 15.25
CA ASN A 242 -6.41 -29.11 15.95
C ASN A 242 -7.21 -30.02 15.02
#